data_AF-A0A8J7PPR0-F1
#
_entry.id   AF-A0A8J7PPR0-F1
#
_cell.length_a   1.000
_cell.length_b   1.000
_cell.length_c   1.000
_cell.angle_alpha   90.00
_cell.angle_beta   90.00
_cell.angle_gamma   90.00
#
_symmetry.space_group_name_H-M   'P 1'
#
loop_
_entity.id
_entity.type
_entity.pdbx_description
1 polymer ?
#
loop_
_entity_poly.entity_id
_entity_poly.type
_entity_poly.pdbx_seq_one_letter_code
_entity_poly.pdbx_strand_id
1 'polypeptide(L)'
;MLYSRSRPLRLDTMECRLTPALAAAIDASTLTPPEGTAVTLTGTATDATNPATATFAWTVTKDGNPFTTGTGSTFTFTPDDNGTFVVTLTVTDPDAGGATATATDTITATNVPPTATLTGPAVSVPGLPVAFTLGATDPSSADTAAGFTFNIDWDSDGTIDQTVTGPSGTVVTHTFTGTGSNTVTVTATDQDGGVSAPVTQTVSLQQAALVDDVLNPGHQVLAVAGTDGNDKISLVPASSGRVRVLENGQSLGTFAQAGRIAVFGMAGDDNIHLAGSIRTPAWLDGGDGNDNLQGGKGNDVLRGGAGDDHLNGGQGADILIGGTGGDRILGGPGNDLMVAGTTTFDTDDAALNSILQLWTGGGSLASRVDAIRTSTTAALTATGSSPTVVDDGSADLITGAAGGAWVFADPTQDKVTGNKHSLI
;
A
#
# COMPACT_ATOMS: atom_id res chain seq x y z
N MET A 1 -92.67 -73.30 -1.48
CA MET A 1 -93.01 -71.96 -0.96
C MET A 1 -92.62 -71.90 0.51
N LEU A 2 -92.10 -70.75 0.95
CA LEU A 2 -91.70 -70.35 2.33
C LEU A 2 -90.20 -70.40 2.70
N TYR A 3 -89.51 -69.34 2.27
CA TYR A 3 -88.66 -68.41 3.05
C TYR A 3 -87.59 -68.97 4.01
N SER A 4 -86.33 -68.97 3.53
CA SER A 4 -85.13 -68.91 4.37
C SER A 4 -84.70 -67.45 4.52
N ARG A 5 -84.52 -66.99 5.77
CA ARG A 5 -84.18 -65.61 6.13
C ARG A 5 -82.70 -65.33 5.86
N SER A 6 -82.42 -64.40 4.96
CA SER A 6 -81.10 -63.81 4.75
C SER A 6 -80.73 -62.94 5.97
N ARG A 7 -79.67 -63.30 6.69
CA ARG A 7 -78.99 -62.38 7.62
C ARG A 7 -78.02 -61.52 6.80
N PRO A 8 -78.03 -60.18 6.90
CA PRO A 8 -76.99 -59.38 6.28
C PRO A 8 -75.69 -59.58 7.06
N LEU A 9 -74.61 -59.89 6.32
CA LEU A 9 -73.23 -59.77 6.82
C LEU A 9 -72.97 -58.31 7.16
N ARG A 10 -72.54 -58.06 8.40
CA ARG A 10 -72.00 -56.76 8.80
C ARG A 10 -70.65 -56.63 8.09
N LEU A 11 -70.61 -55.82 7.04
CA LEU A 11 -69.36 -55.40 6.43
C LEU A 11 -68.78 -54.32 7.35
N ASP A 12 -67.91 -54.71 8.27
CA ASP A 12 -67.07 -53.73 8.96
C ASP A 12 -66.16 -53.13 7.88
N THR A 13 -66.54 -51.97 7.37
CA THR A 13 -65.60 -51.08 6.68
C THR A 13 -64.50 -50.77 7.68
N MET A 14 -63.38 -51.49 7.59
CA MET A 14 -62.10 -50.98 8.08
C MET A 14 -61.83 -49.70 7.29
N GLU A 15 -62.24 -48.57 7.85
CA GLU A 15 -61.63 -47.29 7.52
C GLU A 15 -60.15 -47.47 7.84
N CYS A 16 -59.35 -47.70 6.81
CA CYS A 16 -57.92 -47.48 6.87
C CYS A 16 -57.75 -45.98 7.15
N ARG A 17 -57.78 -45.61 8.43
CA ARG A 17 -57.30 -44.30 8.88
C ARG A 17 -55.81 -44.33 8.63
N LEU A 18 -55.41 -43.92 7.42
CA LEU A 18 -54.08 -43.40 7.17
C LEU A 18 -53.92 -42.24 8.15
N THR A 19 -53.33 -42.50 9.31
CA THR A 19 -52.86 -41.43 10.19
C THR A 19 -51.89 -40.60 9.35
N PRO A 20 -52.15 -39.29 9.17
CA PRO A 20 -51.21 -38.42 8.46
C PRO A 20 -49.83 -38.57 9.10
N ALA A 21 -48.84 -38.97 8.31
CA ALA A 21 -47.46 -39.10 8.76
C ALA A 21 -46.88 -37.71 9.08
N LEU A 22 -45.95 -37.66 10.02
CA LEU A 22 -45.17 -36.45 10.34
C LEU A 22 -44.61 -35.84 9.05
N ALA A 23 -44.83 -34.54 8.86
CA ALA A 23 -44.27 -33.79 7.72
C ALA A 23 -43.55 -32.53 8.19
N ALA A 24 -42.47 -32.19 7.46
CA ALA A 24 -41.70 -30.98 7.65
C ALA A 24 -41.92 -30.03 6.46
N ALA A 25 -41.90 -28.72 6.72
CA ALA A 25 -41.82 -27.71 5.67
C ALA A 25 -40.97 -26.52 6.10
N ILE A 26 -40.36 -25.85 5.13
CA ILE A 26 -39.50 -24.66 5.30
C ILE A 26 -40.13 -23.51 4.51
N ASP A 27 -40.11 -22.31 5.09
CA ASP A 27 -40.45 -21.06 4.41
C ASP A 27 -39.19 -20.40 3.83
N ALA A 28 -38.63 -20.92 2.73
CA ALA A 28 -37.39 -20.39 2.13
C ALA A 28 -37.36 -20.30 0.59
N SER A 29 -38.35 -20.83 -0.13
CA SER A 29 -38.19 -21.28 -1.53
C SER A 29 -38.00 -20.18 -2.59
N THR A 30 -37.91 -18.91 -2.19
CA THR A 30 -37.66 -17.77 -3.09
C THR A 30 -36.60 -16.80 -2.57
N LEU A 31 -35.83 -17.17 -1.54
CA LEU A 31 -34.86 -16.27 -0.94
C LEU A 31 -33.56 -16.25 -1.77
N THR A 32 -33.20 -15.06 -2.25
CA THR A 32 -31.91 -14.77 -2.89
C THR A 32 -31.24 -13.59 -2.18
N PRO A 33 -30.76 -13.79 -0.94
CA PRO A 33 -30.19 -12.71 -0.14
C PRO A 33 -28.85 -12.25 -0.74
N PRO A 34 -28.48 -10.96 -0.58
CA PRO A 34 -27.10 -10.56 -0.70
C PRO A 34 -26.25 -11.27 0.37
N GLU A 35 -25.01 -11.63 0.06
CA GLU A 35 -24.09 -12.16 1.08
C GLU A 35 -23.91 -11.19 2.25
N GLY A 36 -23.51 -11.70 3.41
CA GLY A 36 -23.46 -10.93 4.66
C GLY A 36 -24.84 -10.54 5.22
N THR A 37 -25.95 -10.82 4.52
CA THR A 37 -27.31 -10.53 5.01
C THR A 37 -27.89 -11.74 5.76
N ALA A 38 -28.27 -11.53 7.02
CA ALA A 38 -28.88 -12.59 7.82
C ALA A 38 -30.23 -13.07 7.23
N VAL A 39 -30.36 -14.39 7.07
CA VAL A 39 -31.55 -15.08 6.60
C VAL A 39 -32.23 -15.77 7.78
N THR A 40 -33.52 -15.50 7.99
CA THR A 40 -34.31 -16.17 9.03
C THR A 40 -35.34 -17.08 8.38
N LEU A 41 -35.32 -18.35 8.76
CA LEU A 41 -36.20 -19.40 8.26
C LEU A 41 -37.17 -19.85 9.33
N THR A 42 -38.39 -20.18 8.92
CA THR A 42 -39.38 -20.80 9.79
C THR A 42 -39.63 -22.23 9.33
N GLY A 43 -39.50 -23.17 10.27
CA GLY A 43 -39.81 -24.57 10.08
C GLY A 43 -41.18 -24.89 10.67
N THR A 44 -41.97 -25.67 9.95
CA THR A 44 -43.24 -26.19 10.46
C THR A 44 -43.21 -27.72 10.51
N ALA A 45 -43.83 -28.27 11.55
CA ALA A 45 -44.08 -29.70 11.69
C ALA A 45 -45.59 -29.90 11.72
N THR A 46 -46.12 -30.79 10.89
CA THR A 46 -47.52 -31.23 10.98
C THR A 46 -47.55 -32.67 11.42
N ASP A 47 -48.17 -32.90 12.59
CA ASP A 47 -48.49 -34.22 13.12
C ASP A 47 -49.97 -34.22 13.53
N ALA A 48 -50.73 -35.15 12.96
CA ALA A 48 -52.15 -35.30 13.23
C ALA A 48 -52.44 -36.04 14.55
N THR A 49 -51.42 -36.61 15.20
CA THR A 49 -51.56 -37.41 16.42
C THR A 49 -51.14 -36.67 17.70
N ASN A 50 -50.11 -35.81 17.65
CA ASN A 50 -49.73 -34.90 18.74
C ASN A 50 -49.05 -33.60 18.25
N PRO A 51 -49.79 -32.49 18.07
CA PRO A 51 -49.26 -31.28 17.44
C PRO A 51 -48.27 -30.45 18.29
N ALA A 52 -47.90 -30.84 19.52
CA ALA A 52 -47.25 -29.96 20.50
C ALA A 52 -45.81 -30.32 20.93
N THR A 53 -45.20 -31.41 20.45
CA THR A 53 -43.95 -31.95 21.04
C THR A 53 -42.77 -32.13 20.08
N ALA A 54 -42.89 -31.78 18.79
CA ALA A 54 -41.82 -31.98 17.81
C ALA A 54 -40.56 -31.15 18.12
N THR A 55 -39.38 -31.74 17.94
CA THR A 55 -38.08 -31.04 17.98
C THR A 55 -37.57 -30.73 16.58
N PHE A 56 -36.87 -29.61 16.42
CA PHE A 56 -36.40 -29.10 15.13
C PHE A 56 -34.87 -29.03 15.12
N ALA A 57 -34.24 -29.63 14.11
CA ALA A 57 -32.80 -29.57 13.86
C ALA A 57 -32.53 -29.10 12.43
N TRP A 58 -31.64 -28.13 12.29
CA TRP A 58 -31.26 -27.53 11.02
C TRP A 58 -29.81 -27.86 10.67
N THR A 59 -29.56 -28.15 9.41
CA THR A 59 -28.22 -28.25 8.83
C THR A 59 -28.16 -27.44 7.55
N VAL A 60 -27.08 -26.69 7.36
CA VAL A 60 -26.82 -25.91 6.14
C VAL A 60 -25.53 -26.40 5.52
N THR A 61 -25.54 -26.60 4.21
CA THR A 61 -24.31 -26.76 3.42
C THR A 61 -24.13 -25.59 2.47
N LYS A 62 -22.88 -25.19 2.22
CA LYS A 62 -22.49 -24.23 1.18
C LYS A 62 -21.74 -24.99 0.09
N ASP A 63 -22.29 -25.01 -1.12
CA ASP A 63 -21.76 -25.73 -2.28
C ASP A 63 -21.40 -27.20 -1.97
N GLY A 64 -22.24 -27.84 -1.16
CA GLY A 64 -22.09 -29.24 -0.74
C GLY A 64 -21.23 -29.47 0.51
N ASN A 65 -20.54 -28.45 1.03
CA ASN A 65 -19.73 -28.55 2.24
C ASN A 65 -20.53 -28.14 3.49
N PRO A 66 -20.36 -28.80 4.65
CA PRO A 66 -21.01 -28.37 5.89
C PRO A 66 -20.69 -26.91 6.23
N PHE A 67 -21.72 -26.11 6.51
CA PHE A 67 -21.59 -24.69 6.80
C PHE A 67 -21.97 -24.37 8.25
N THR A 68 -23.23 -24.63 8.63
CA THR A 68 -23.69 -24.38 10.01
C THR A 68 -24.84 -25.30 10.40
N THR A 69 -25.18 -25.33 11.69
CA THR A 69 -26.32 -26.07 12.23
C THR A 69 -27.11 -25.23 13.23
N GLY A 70 -28.35 -25.62 13.49
CA GLY A 70 -29.22 -24.90 14.42
C GLY A 70 -30.34 -25.76 14.96
N THR A 71 -31.11 -25.20 15.89
CA THR A 71 -32.27 -25.86 16.50
C THR A 71 -33.41 -24.87 16.69
N GLY A 72 -34.61 -25.38 16.95
CA GLY A 72 -35.82 -24.56 17.16
C GLY A 72 -36.65 -24.37 15.89
N SER A 73 -37.90 -23.94 16.07
CA SER A 73 -38.86 -23.76 14.95
C SER A 73 -38.51 -22.58 14.04
N THR A 74 -37.60 -21.71 14.48
CA THR A 74 -37.03 -20.60 13.71
C THR A 74 -35.51 -20.68 13.77
N PHE A 75 -34.84 -20.44 12.65
CA PHE A 75 -33.39 -20.54 12.53
C PHE A 75 -32.84 -19.40 11.69
N THR A 76 -31.77 -18.76 12.15
CA THR A 76 -31.12 -17.66 11.44
C THR A 76 -29.67 -17.99 11.17
N PHE A 77 -29.23 -17.77 9.94
CA PHE A 77 -27.82 -17.83 9.56
C PHE A 77 -27.48 -16.68 8.60
N THR A 78 -26.20 -16.36 8.45
CA THR A 78 -25.74 -15.34 7.51
C THR A 78 -24.84 -16.02 6.48
N PRO A 79 -25.16 -15.97 5.17
CA PRO A 79 -24.21 -16.39 4.13
C PRO A 79 -22.91 -15.61 4.30
N ASP A 80 -21.79 -16.33 4.38
CA ASP A 80 -20.47 -15.72 4.61
C ASP A 80 -19.83 -15.18 3.32
N ASP A 81 -20.49 -15.43 2.19
CA ASP A 81 -20.03 -15.30 0.80
C ASP A 81 -21.22 -15.65 -0.14
N ASN A 82 -21.01 -15.50 -1.44
CA ASN A 82 -21.95 -15.88 -2.47
C ASN A 82 -22.01 -17.42 -2.63
N GLY A 83 -23.00 -17.89 -3.40
CA GLY A 83 -23.10 -19.31 -3.77
C GLY A 83 -24.38 -19.98 -3.31
N THR A 84 -24.37 -21.32 -3.31
CA THR A 84 -25.58 -22.11 -3.08
C THR A 84 -25.61 -22.72 -1.70
N PHE A 85 -26.59 -22.32 -0.90
CA PHE A 85 -26.82 -22.80 0.45
C PHE A 85 -28.01 -23.77 0.47
N VAL A 86 -27.75 -25.05 0.78
CA VAL A 86 -28.80 -26.05 0.91
C VAL A 86 -29.15 -26.18 2.39
N VAL A 87 -30.39 -25.82 2.74
CA VAL A 87 -30.91 -25.89 4.10
C VAL A 87 -31.75 -27.15 4.25
N THR A 88 -31.46 -27.95 5.27
CA THR A 88 -32.23 -29.15 5.60
C THR A 88 -32.77 -29.03 7.01
N LEU A 89 -34.10 -29.09 7.14
CA LEU A 89 -34.81 -29.20 8.39
C LEU A 89 -35.12 -30.67 8.64
N THR A 90 -34.74 -31.17 9.81
CA THR A 90 -35.21 -32.45 10.35
C THR A 90 -36.11 -32.17 11.54
N VAL A 91 -37.35 -32.65 11.49
CA VAL A 91 -38.28 -32.63 12.63
C VAL A 91 -38.38 -34.04 13.20
N THR A 92 -38.42 -34.16 14.53
CA THR A 92 -38.51 -35.44 15.24
C THR A 92 -39.70 -35.42 16.18
N ASP A 93 -40.55 -36.43 16.07
CA ASP A 93 -41.65 -36.68 17.01
C ASP A 93 -41.17 -37.57 18.17
N PRO A 94 -41.19 -37.06 19.42
CA PRO A 94 -40.72 -37.81 20.58
C PRO A 94 -41.67 -38.92 21.03
N ASP A 95 -42.95 -38.89 20.63
CA ASP A 95 -44.00 -39.78 21.15
C ASP A 95 -44.25 -41.00 20.25
N ALA A 96 -43.88 -40.93 18.96
CA ALA A 96 -44.05 -42.00 17.97
C ALA A 96 -42.77 -42.83 17.72
N GLY A 97 -42.03 -43.20 18.77
CA GLY A 97 -40.83 -44.04 18.64
C GLY A 97 -39.66 -43.36 17.91
N GLY A 98 -39.64 -42.02 17.88
CA GLY A 98 -38.59 -41.22 17.26
C GLY A 98 -38.74 -41.02 15.76
N ALA A 99 -39.98 -41.00 15.23
CA ALA A 99 -40.23 -40.74 13.82
C ALA A 99 -39.63 -39.39 13.38
N THR A 100 -38.98 -39.36 12.22
CA THR A 100 -38.36 -38.15 11.67
C THR A 100 -38.94 -37.81 10.29
N ALA A 101 -39.11 -36.52 10.02
CA ALA A 101 -39.40 -36.02 8.67
C ALA A 101 -38.40 -34.92 8.29
N THR A 102 -38.08 -34.84 7.00
CA THR A 102 -37.11 -33.87 6.49
C THR A 102 -37.70 -33.00 5.40
N ALA A 103 -37.35 -31.72 5.41
CA ALA A 103 -37.57 -30.79 4.31
C ALA A 103 -36.23 -30.17 3.90
N THR A 104 -36.05 -29.95 2.61
CA THR A 104 -34.85 -29.34 2.06
C THR A 104 -35.25 -28.18 1.15
N ASP A 105 -34.52 -27.09 1.23
CA ASP A 105 -34.67 -25.94 0.35
C ASP A 105 -33.29 -25.39 -0.05
N THR A 106 -33.26 -24.59 -1.11
CA THR A 106 -32.04 -24.01 -1.65
C THR A 106 -32.14 -22.49 -1.64
N ILE A 107 -31.14 -21.85 -1.06
CA ILE A 107 -30.96 -20.40 -1.00
C ILE A 107 -29.73 -20.04 -1.83
N THR A 108 -29.86 -19.11 -2.77
CA THR A 108 -28.72 -18.64 -3.57
C THR A 108 -28.34 -17.24 -3.12
N ALA A 109 -27.20 -17.12 -2.46
CA ALA A 109 -26.66 -15.83 -2.06
C ALA A 109 -25.99 -15.13 -3.26
N THR A 110 -26.25 -13.82 -3.43
CA THR A 110 -25.64 -13.02 -4.51
C THR A 110 -24.44 -12.24 -4.01
N ASN A 111 -23.39 -12.16 -4.84
CA ASN A 111 -22.22 -11.30 -4.59
C ASN A 111 -22.64 -9.83 -4.40
N VAL A 112 -22.03 -9.17 -3.41
CA VAL A 112 -22.13 -7.74 -3.12
C VAL A 112 -20.76 -7.11 -3.36
N PRO A 113 -20.62 -6.19 -4.33
CA PRO A 113 -19.35 -5.51 -4.56
C PRO A 113 -18.82 -4.79 -3.30
N PRO A 114 -17.49 -4.70 -3.14
CA PRO A 114 -16.90 -4.07 -1.97
C PRO A 114 -17.12 -2.56 -1.98
N THR A 115 -16.91 -1.94 -0.82
CA THR A 115 -16.82 -0.47 -0.69
C THR A 115 -15.36 -0.07 -0.55
N ALA A 116 -14.79 0.58 -1.56
CA ALA A 116 -13.43 1.10 -1.52
C ALA A 116 -13.31 2.37 -0.66
N THR A 117 -12.10 2.61 -0.18
CA THR A 117 -11.66 3.81 0.53
C THR A 117 -10.24 4.15 0.07
N LEU A 118 -9.94 5.43 -0.02
CA LEU A 118 -8.63 5.93 -0.41
C LEU A 118 -8.25 7.06 0.54
N THR A 119 -7.07 6.97 1.15
CA THR A 119 -6.49 8.05 1.96
C THR A 119 -5.11 8.38 1.44
N GLY A 120 -4.84 9.65 1.20
CA GLY A 120 -3.55 10.16 0.76
C GLY A 120 -3.37 11.63 1.12
N PRO A 121 -2.24 12.24 0.78
CA PRO A 121 -2.00 13.65 1.08
C PRO A 121 -2.90 14.56 0.24
N ALA A 122 -3.33 15.67 0.82
CA ALA A 122 -4.04 16.73 0.09
C ALA A 122 -3.08 17.65 -0.70
N VAL A 123 -1.81 17.68 -0.31
CA VAL A 123 -0.76 18.52 -0.91
C VAL A 123 0.50 17.69 -1.09
N SER A 124 1.15 17.80 -2.24
CA SER A 124 2.49 17.28 -2.47
C SER A 124 3.30 18.26 -3.31
N VAL A 125 4.55 17.91 -3.58
CA VAL A 125 5.47 18.61 -4.46
C VAL A 125 5.96 17.61 -5.52
N PRO A 126 6.12 18.03 -6.79
CA PRO A 126 6.65 17.15 -7.83
C PRO A 126 7.99 16.52 -7.40
N GLY A 127 8.22 15.26 -7.79
CA GLY A 127 9.45 14.53 -7.44
C GLY A 127 9.48 13.96 -6.03
N LEU A 128 8.63 14.43 -5.12
CA LEU A 128 8.51 13.86 -3.77
C LEU A 128 7.65 12.58 -3.79
N PRO A 129 8.19 11.41 -3.37
CA PRO A 129 7.38 10.22 -3.18
C PRO A 129 6.36 10.41 -2.06
N VAL A 130 5.09 10.10 -2.34
CA VAL A 130 4.00 10.17 -1.36
C VAL A 130 3.24 8.85 -1.25
N ALA A 131 2.74 8.55 -0.06
CA ALA A 131 2.05 7.30 0.24
C ALA A 131 0.52 7.46 0.19
N PHE A 132 -0.15 6.45 -0.37
CA PHE A 132 -1.60 6.29 -0.34
C PHE A 132 -1.96 4.98 0.36
N THR A 133 -2.96 5.03 1.22
CA THR A 133 -3.53 3.85 1.88
C THR A 133 -4.82 3.47 1.14
N LEU A 134 -4.80 2.29 0.56
CA LEU A 134 -5.90 1.64 -0.13
C LEU A 134 -6.67 0.80 0.88
N GLY A 135 -7.96 1.03 1.00
CA GLY A 135 -8.82 0.23 1.87
C GLY A 135 -10.06 -0.23 1.12
N ALA A 136 -10.60 -1.35 1.57
CA ALA A 136 -11.93 -1.79 1.17
C ALA A 136 -12.60 -2.51 2.33
N THR A 137 -13.93 -2.52 2.33
CA THR A 137 -14.75 -3.32 3.24
C THR A 137 -15.79 -4.06 2.44
N ASP A 138 -16.08 -5.29 2.87
CA ASP A 138 -17.06 -6.15 2.23
C ASP A 138 -17.96 -6.80 3.29
N PRO A 139 -19.29 -6.94 3.05
CA PRO A 139 -20.17 -7.74 3.90
C PRO A 139 -19.75 -9.21 4.02
N SER A 140 -19.12 -9.76 2.98
CA SER A 140 -18.55 -11.10 2.94
C SER A 140 -17.27 -11.18 3.76
N SER A 141 -17.28 -12.10 4.72
CA SER A 141 -16.08 -12.41 5.51
C SER A 141 -15.07 -13.23 4.72
N ALA A 142 -15.51 -13.95 3.69
CA ALA A 142 -14.65 -14.68 2.78
C ALA A 142 -13.82 -13.70 1.94
N ASP A 143 -14.45 -12.69 1.34
CA ASP A 143 -13.77 -11.67 0.54
C ASP A 143 -12.81 -10.83 1.37
N THR A 144 -13.25 -10.41 2.56
CA THR A 144 -12.38 -9.69 3.49
C THR A 144 -11.12 -10.50 3.84
N ALA A 145 -11.24 -11.82 3.97
CA ALA A 145 -10.11 -12.71 4.28
C ALA A 145 -9.21 -12.99 3.07
N ALA A 146 -9.78 -13.04 1.86
CA ALA A 146 -9.05 -13.20 0.61
C ALA A 146 -8.26 -11.93 0.23
N GLY A 147 -8.73 -10.77 0.68
CA GLY A 147 -8.18 -9.47 0.30
C GLY A 147 -8.81 -8.95 -0.99
N PHE A 148 -8.33 -7.79 -1.44
CA PHE A 148 -8.92 -7.07 -2.56
C PHE A 148 -7.88 -6.80 -3.64
N THR A 149 -8.35 -6.70 -4.89
CA THR A 149 -7.54 -6.19 -5.99
C THR A 149 -7.90 -4.73 -6.23
N PHE A 150 -6.95 -3.83 -6.02
CA PHE A 150 -7.08 -2.40 -6.21
C PHE A 150 -6.53 -2.00 -7.58
N ASN A 151 -7.37 -1.35 -8.38
CA ASN A 151 -6.97 -0.76 -9.65
C ASN A 151 -6.84 0.75 -9.44
N ILE A 152 -5.67 1.30 -9.76
CA ILE A 152 -5.29 2.68 -9.50
C ILE A 152 -5.04 3.36 -10.83
N ASP A 153 -5.70 4.51 -10.99
CA ASP A 153 -5.56 5.46 -12.08
C ASP A 153 -5.01 6.74 -11.43
N TRP A 154 -3.73 7.05 -11.68
CA TRP A 154 -2.98 8.09 -10.97
C TRP A 154 -3.33 9.50 -11.44
N ASP A 155 -3.81 9.65 -12.67
CA ASP A 155 -4.14 10.94 -13.29
C ASP A 155 -5.64 11.11 -13.63
N SER A 156 -6.43 10.07 -13.40
CA SER A 156 -7.86 9.99 -13.68
C SER A 156 -8.20 10.12 -15.18
N ASP A 157 -7.32 9.65 -16.06
CA ASP A 157 -7.55 9.63 -17.51
C ASP A 157 -8.46 8.46 -17.97
N GLY A 158 -8.80 7.55 -17.06
CA GLY A 158 -9.65 6.39 -17.29
C GLY A 158 -8.86 5.12 -17.67
N THR A 159 -7.54 5.19 -17.72
CA THR A 159 -6.65 4.04 -17.86
C THR A 159 -6.12 3.60 -16.50
N ILE A 160 -5.89 2.29 -16.34
CA ILE A 160 -5.35 1.75 -15.09
C ILE A 160 -3.84 1.75 -15.22
N ASP A 161 -3.19 2.55 -14.37
CA ASP A 161 -1.73 2.66 -14.32
C ASP A 161 -1.11 1.56 -13.45
N GLN A 162 -1.80 1.17 -12.38
CA GLN A 162 -1.29 0.21 -11.42
C GLN A 162 -2.40 -0.71 -10.89
N THR A 163 -2.05 -1.97 -10.69
CA THR A 163 -2.91 -2.95 -10.02
C THR A 163 -2.17 -3.58 -8.86
N VAL A 164 -2.78 -3.60 -7.67
CA VAL A 164 -2.19 -4.15 -6.45
C VAL A 164 -3.21 -5.03 -5.74
N THR A 165 -2.81 -6.24 -5.35
CA THR A 165 -3.64 -7.12 -4.54
C THR A 165 -3.12 -7.14 -3.11
N GLY A 166 -4.01 -6.99 -2.13
CA GLY A 166 -3.65 -7.00 -0.72
C GLY A 166 -4.84 -6.81 0.21
N PRO A 167 -4.63 -6.87 1.53
CA PRO A 167 -5.68 -6.61 2.51
C PRO A 167 -6.08 -5.12 2.50
N SER A 168 -7.21 -4.82 3.15
CA SER A 168 -7.57 -3.44 3.46
C SER A 168 -6.47 -2.78 4.31
N GLY A 169 -6.07 -1.56 3.95
CA GLY A 169 -4.92 -0.87 4.53
C GLY A 169 -3.60 -1.05 3.75
N THR A 170 -3.64 -1.63 2.55
CA THR A 170 -2.47 -1.74 1.66
C THR A 170 -1.93 -0.35 1.33
N VAL A 171 -0.61 -0.15 1.46
CA VAL A 171 0.04 1.13 1.17
C VAL A 171 0.81 1.04 -0.15
N VAL A 172 0.63 2.06 -0.98
CA VAL A 172 1.38 2.26 -2.23
C VAL A 172 2.04 3.63 -2.21
N THR A 173 3.18 3.77 -2.88
CA THR A 173 3.86 5.05 -3.06
C THR A 173 3.82 5.48 -4.52
N HIS A 174 3.67 6.77 -4.75
CA HIS A 174 3.71 7.36 -6.09
C HIS A 174 4.44 8.70 -6.06
N THR A 175 5.11 9.02 -7.16
CA THR A 175 5.81 10.28 -7.37
C THR A 175 5.18 10.99 -8.54
N PHE A 176 4.57 12.14 -8.27
CA PHE A 176 3.95 12.95 -9.31
C PHE A 176 4.97 13.83 -10.04
N THR A 177 4.71 14.12 -11.31
CA THR A 177 5.44 15.08 -12.12
C THR A 177 4.60 16.33 -12.39
N GLY A 178 5.25 17.48 -12.53
CA GLY A 178 4.60 18.76 -12.83
C GLY A 178 3.73 19.34 -11.70
N THR A 179 3.55 20.67 -11.71
CA THR A 179 2.67 21.35 -10.73
C THR A 179 1.21 21.36 -11.18
N GLY A 180 0.27 21.52 -10.24
CA GLY A 180 -1.15 21.63 -10.55
C GLY A 180 -2.02 20.83 -9.59
N SER A 181 -3.01 20.13 -10.14
CA SER A 181 -3.93 19.30 -9.38
C SER A 181 -4.10 17.98 -10.08
N ASN A 182 -3.75 16.88 -9.42
CA ASN A 182 -3.97 15.53 -9.91
C ASN A 182 -5.05 14.85 -9.08
N THR A 183 -5.90 14.06 -9.73
CA THR A 183 -6.93 13.27 -9.05
C THR A 183 -6.59 11.81 -9.23
N VAL A 184 -6.33 11.13 -8.12
CA VAL A 184 -6.12 9.70 -8.10
C VAL A 184 -7.48 9.03 -7.98
N THR A 185 -7.77 8.05 -8.83
CA THR A 185 -9.00 7.27 -8.82
C THR A 185 -8.67 5.80 -8.51
N VAL A 186 -9.41 5.19 -7.59
CA VAL A 186 -9.23 3.79 -7.20
C VAL A 186 -10.56 3.05 -7.19
N THR A 187 -10.54 1.83 -7.73
CA THR A 187 -11.60 0.82 -7.52
C THR A 187 -11.01 -0.38 -6.80
N ALA A 188 -11.85 -1.09 -6.04
CA ALA A 188 -11.50 -2.37 -5.42
C ALA A 188 -12.38 -3.47 -6.01
N THR A 189 -11.79 -4.65 -6.23
CA THR A 189 -12.48 -5.85 -6.69
C THR A 189 -12.33 -6.94 -5.63
N ASP A 190 -13.45 -7.57 -5.25
CA ASP A 190 -13.49 -8.75 -4.38
C ASP A 190 -13.01 -10.02 -5.12
N GLN A 191 -12.99 -11.18 -4.45
CA GLN A 191 -12.50 -12.42 -5.08
C GLN A 191 -13.47 -12.97 -6.13
N ASP A 192 -14.72 -12.52 -6.08
CA ASP A 192 -15.86 -12.98 -6.86
C ASP A 192 -16.19 -12.04 -8.04
N GLY A 193 -15.32 -11.04 -8.26
CA GLY A 193 -15.35 -10.12 -9.39
C GLY A 193 -16.30 -8.93 -9.22
N GLY A 194 -16.88 -8.72 -8.04
CA GLY A 194 -17.63 -7.52 -7.72
C GLY A 194 -16.69 -6.33 -7.61
N VAL A 195 -17.01 -5.25 -8.32
CA VAL A 195 -16.18 -4.04 -8.40
C VAL A 195 -16.86 -2.88 -7.67
N SER A 196 -16.13 -2.23 -6.78
CA SER A 196 -16.62 -1.07 -6.03
C SER A 196 -16.94 0.11 -6.96
N ALA A 197 -17.76 1.04 -6.46
CA ALA A 197 -17.75 2.40 -7.01
C ALA A 197 -16.33 3.01 -6.89
N PRO A 198 -15.92 3.88 -7.82
CA PRO A 198 -14.63 4.55 -7.73
C PRO A 198 -14.60 5.52 -6.54
N VAL A 199 -13.46 5.56 -5.85
CA VAL A 199 -13.13 6.59 -4.86
C VAL A 199 -11.99 7.44 -5.40
N THR A 200 -11.97 8.72 -5.04
CA THR A 200 -10.97 9.65 -5.54
C THR A 200 -10.28 10.43 -4.43
N GLN A 201 -9.01 10.79 -4.68
CA GLN A 201 -8.22 11.69 -3.85
C GLN A 201 -7.56 12.72 -4.75
N THR A 202 -7.91 13.99 -4.56
CA THR A 202 -7.23 15.10 -5.26
C THR A 202 -6.00 15.56 -4.48
N VAL A 203 -4.88 15.67 -5.15
CA VAL A 203 -3.60 16.16 -4.62
C VAL A 203 -3.26 17.48 -5.29
N SER A 204 -3.09 18.54 -4.50
CA SER A 204 -2.55 19.81 -4.98
C SER A 204 -1.02 19.73 -5.04
N LEU A 205 -0.47 19.76 -6.25
CA LEU A 205 0.96 19.75 -6.50
C LEU A 205 1.49 21.18 -6.53
N GLN A 206 2.17 21.55 -5.46
CA GLN A 206 2.77 22.87 -5.28
C GLN A 206 4.25 22.83 -5.59
N GLN A 207 4.82 23.98 -5.91
CA GLN A 207 6.25 24.10 -6.16
C GLN A 207 7.08 24.04 -4.88
N ALA A 208 6.55 24.52 -3.76
CA ALA A 208 7.18 24.39 -2.45
C ALA A 208 6.14 24.22 -1.35
N ALA A 209 6.26 23.17 -0.53
CA ALA A 209 5.31 22.89 0.54
C ALA A 209 5.96 22.13 1.71
N LEU A 210 5.31 22.21 2.88
CA LEU A 210 5.54 21.28 3.98
C LEU A 210 4.60 20.09 3.81
N VAL A 211 5.18 18.92 3.65
CA VAL A 211 4.46 17.65 3.43
C VAL A 211 4.89 16.66 4.51
N ASP A 212 4.03 15.69 4.84
CA ASP A 212 4.41 14.62 5.77
C ASP A 212 5.57 13.81 5.19
N ASP A 213 6.59 13.54 6.01
CA ASP A 213 7.79 12.84 5.58
C ASP A 213 7.60 11.32 5.69
N VAL A 214 7.41 10.66 4.54
CA VAL A 214 7.25 9.20 4.48
C VAL A 214 8.49 8.47 4.99
N LEU A 215 9.67 9.08 4.87
CA LEU A 215 10.93 8.50 5.37
C LEU A 215 11.14 8.72 6.86
N ASN A 216 10.37 9.61 7.48
CA ASN A 216 10.44 9.91 8.91
C ASN A 216 9.04 10.19 9.50
N PRO A 217 8.25 9.13 9.78
CA PRO A 217 6.87 9.27 10.25
C PRO A 217 6.74 10.19 11.47
N GLY A 218 5.78 11.11 11.44
CA GLY A 218 5.55 12.11 12.49
C GLY A 218 6.35 13.41 12.33
N HIS A 219 7.21 13.49 11.31
CA HIS A 219 7.89 14.72 10.90
C HIS A 219 7.39 15.21 9.54
N GLN A 220 7.68 16.48 9.24
CA GLN A 220 7.45 17.08 7.92
C GLN A 220 8.76 17.20 7.15
N VAL A 221 8.66 17.15 5.82
CA VAL A 221 9.70 17.53 4.86
C VAL A 221 9.31 18.86 4.22
N LEU A 222 10.26 19.79 4.11
CA LEU A 222 10.13 20.93 3.22
C LEU A 222 10.56 20.48 1.82
N ALA A 223 9.59 20.23 0.96
CA ALA A 223 9.83 19.83 -0.42
C ALA A 223 9.77 21.05 -1.35
N VAL A 224 10.65 21.09 -2.33
CA VAL A 224 10.75 22.11 -3.38
C VAL A 224 11.01 21.43 -4.71
N ALA A 225 10.30 21.79 -5.76
CA ALA A 225 10.54 21.31 -7.11
C ALA A 225 10.84 22.48 -8.06
N GLY A 226 11.79 22.27 -8.95
CA GLY A 226 11.96 23.03 -10.18
C GLY A 226 10.96 22.61 -11.25
N THR A 227 11.32 22.95 -12.48
CA THR A 227 10.62 22.70 -13.74
C THR A 227 11.52 21.87 -14.65
N ASP A 228 11.03 21.48 -15.83
CA ASP A 228 11.86 20.75 -16.80
C ASP A 228 12.87 21.66 -17.55
N GLY A 229 13.16 22.85 -17.02
CA GLY A 229 14.14 23.77 -17.58
C GLY A 229 14.99 24.40 -16.49
N ASN A 230 16.09 25.03 -16.91
CA ASN A 230 17.12 25.52 -16.02
C ASN A 230 16.59 26.45 -14.91
N ASP A 231 16.67 25.99 -13.67
CA ASP A 231 16.14 26.63 -12.49
C ASP A 231 17.22 27.10 -11.53
N LYS A 232 16.92 28.20 -10.83
CA LYS A 232 17.75 28.69 -9.74
C LYS A 232 17.00 28.62 -8.42
N ILE A 233 17.17 27.51 -7.72
CA ILE A 233 16.51 27.24 -6.44
C ILE A 233 17.46 27.62 -5.30
N SER A 234 17.01 28.47 -4.39
CA SER A 234 17.80 28.95 -3.26
C SER A 234 17.02 28.92 -1.96
N LEU A 235 17.57 28.23 -0.96
CA LEU A 235 17.01 28.18 0.38
C LEU A 235 17.90 29.00 1.31
N VAL A 236 17.31 30.04 1.91
CA VAL A 236 18.01 30.98 2.78
C VAL A 236 17.37 31.05 4.17
N PRO A 237 18.14 31.29 5.24
CA PRO A 237 17.57 31.47 6.57
C PRO A 237 16.65 32.68 6.59
N ALA A 238 15.55 32.55 7.33
CA ALA A 238 14.63 33.61 7.67
C ALA A 238 14.56 33.77 9.20
N SER A 239 13.85 34.80 9.66
CA SER A 239 13.66 35.07 11.08
C SER A 239 13.10 33.87 11.84
N SER A 240 13.56 33.67 13.07
CA SER A 240 13.05 32.63 13.99
C SER A 240 13.25 31.19 13.52
N GLY A 241 14.37 30.89 12.85
CA GLY A 241 14.72 29.52 12.44
C GLY A 241 13.92 28.99 11.25
N ARG A 242 13.21 29.87 10.55
CA ARG A 242 12.45 29.56 9.34
C ARG A 242 13.37 29.53 8.11
N VAL A 243 12.90 28.92 7.03
CA VAL A 243 13.60 28.90 5.74
C VAL A 243 12.76 29.60 4.70
N ARG A 244 13.34 30.55 3.97
CA ARG A 244 12.73 31.18 2.81
C ARG A 244 13.23 30.48 1.55
N VAL A 245 12.28 30.06 0.71
CA VAL A 245 12.54 29.40 -0.57
C VAL A 245 12.40 30.44 -1.67
N LEU A 246 13.40 30.50 -2.54
CA LEU A 246 13.36 31.29 -3.76
C LEU A 246 13.60 30.40 -4.97
N GLU A 247 12.89 30.69 -6.04
CA GLU A 247 13.17 30.15 -7.37
C GLU A 247 13.27 31.31 -8.35
N ASN A 248 14.35 31.35 -9.13
CA ASN A 248 14.60 32.41 -10.12
C ASN A 248 14.49 33.82 -9.51
N GLY A 249 14.85 33.93 -8.23
CA GLY A 249 14.78 35.16 -7.41
C GLY A 249 13.39 35.51 -6.87
N GLN A 250 12.34 34.78 -7.25
CA GLN A 250 10.99 34.93 -6.72
C GLN A 250 10.82 34.12 -5.44
N SER A 251 10.18 34.71 -4.42
CA SER A 251 9.94 34.01 -3.16
C SER A 251 8.73 33.08 -3.29
N LEU A 252 8.94 31.77 -3.15
CA LEU A 252 7.88 30.77 -3.11
C LEU A 252 7.21 30.68 -1.73
N GLY A 253 7.90 31.16 -0.69
CA GLY A 253 7.34 31.23 0.65
C GLY A 253 8.40 31.26 1.74
N THR A 254 7.95 31.37 2.98
CA THR A 254 8.79 31.19 4.17
C THR A 254 8.18 30.12 5.04
N PHE A 255 8.89 29.02 5.23
CA PHE A 255 8.40 27.79 5.83
C PHE A 255 8.96 27.61 7.24
N ALA A 256 8.23 26.86 8.07
CA ALA A 256 8.74 26.43 9.36
C ALA A 256 9.91 25.46 9.18
N GLN A 257 10.65 25.19 10.27
CA GLN A 257 11.66 24.15 10.23
C GLN A 257 11.01 22.78 10.05
N ALA A 258 11.58 21.97 9.17
CA ALA A 258 11.18 20.61 8.86
C ALA A 258 12.22 19.61 9.40
N GLY A 259 11.86 18.32 9.45
CA GLY A 259 12.79 17.24 9.78
C GLY A 259 13.91 17.12 8.75
N ARG A 260 13.57 17.31 7.48
CA ARG A 260 14.51 17.42 6.35
C ARG A 260 14.02 18.39 5.29
N ILE A 261 14.90 18.71 4.36
CA ILE A 261 14.60 19.42 3.11
C ILE A 261 14.70 18.41 1.96
N ALA A 262 13.84 18.52 0.96
CA ALA A 262 13.95 17.83 -0.32
C ALA A 262 13.85 18.87 -1.44
N VAL A 263 14.80 18.88 -2.36
CA VAL A 263 14.81 19.76 -3.52
C VAL A 263 15.08 18.92 -4.76
N PHE A 264 14.23 19.07 -5.76
CA PHE A 264 14.30 18.35 -7.03
C PHE A 264 14.44 19.38 -8.16
N GLY A 265 15.52 19.31 -8.93
CA GLY A 265 15.77 20.15 -10.12
C GLY A 265 14.87 19.76 -11.28
N MET A 266 14.78 18.45 -11.54
CA MET A 266 14.04 17.79 -12.61
C MET A 266 14.87 17.66 -13.88
N ALA A 267 14.60 18.48 -14.89
CA ALA A 267 15.37 18.48 -16.12
C ALA A 267 15.88 19.89 -16.39
N GLY A 268 16.96 20.01 -17.17
CA GLY A 268 17.63 21.27 -17.42
C GLY A 268 18.86 21.45 -16.53
N ASP A 269 19.70 22.43 -16.85
CA ASP A 269 20.90 22.71 -16.06
C ASP A 269 20.53 23.61 -14.86
N ASP A 270 20.44 23.02 -13.68
CA ASP A 270 19.92 23.65 -12.48
C ASP A 270 20.99 24.17 -11.52
N ASN A 271 20.59 25.14 -10.70
CA ASN A 271 21.40 25.67 -9.62
C ASN A 271 20.63 25.60 -8.30
N ILE A 272 20.92 24.56 -7.53
CA ILE A 272 20.29 24.31 -6.24
C ILE A 272 21.25 24.70 -5.13
N HIS A 273 20.89 25.71 -4.34
CA HIS A 273 21.77 26.25 -3.29
C HIS A 273 21.06 26.32 -1.94
N LEU A 274 21.59 25.58 -0.96
CA LEU A 274 21.25 25.77 0.45
C LEU A 274 22.29 26.67 1.10
N ALA A 275 21.84 27.75 1.73
CA ALA A 275 22.74 28.62 2.46
C ALA A 275 23.48 27.84 3.56
N GLY A 276 24.81 27.99 3.65
CA GLY A 276 25.69 27.29 4.62
C GLY A 276 25.47 27.61 6.11
N SER A 277 24.31 28.16 6.49
CA SER A 277 23.83 28.22 7.86
C SER A 277 22.62 27.31 8.13
N ILE A 278 22.01 26.76 7.09
CA ILE A 278 20.95 25.74 7.18
C ILE A 278 21.60 24.46 7.70
N ARG A 279 21.10 23.94 8.82
CA ARG A 279 21.60 22.71 9.47
C ARG A 279 20.67 21.52 9.29
N THR A 280 19.49 21.76 8.73
CA THR A 280 18.51 20.71 8.45
C THR A 280 19.09 19.81 7.35
N PRO A 281 19.14 18.48 7.56
CA PRO A 281 19.53 17.53 6.52
C PRO A 281 18.73 17.78 5.24
N ALA A 282 19.40 17.75 4.10
CA ALA A 282 18.80 18.02 2.81
C ALA A 282 19.01 16.86 1.85
N TRP A 283 18.01 16.66 1.00
CA TRP A 283 18.10 15.83 -0.19
C TRP A 283 18.04 16.75 -1.39
N LEU A 284 19.12 16.82 -2.15
CA LEU A 284 19.19 17.59 -3.39
C LEU A 284 19.34 16.61 -4.54
N ASP A 285 18.44 16.71 -5.50
CA ASP A 285 18.44 15.91 -6.71
C ASP A 285 18.49 16.88 -7.89
N GLY A 286 19.57 16.82 -8.67
CA GLY A 286 19.74 17.63 -9.89
C GLY A 286 18.77 17.14 -10.95
N GLY A 287 18.95 15.89 -11.36
CA GLY A 287 18.09 15.22 -12.33
C GLY A 287 18.80 15.14 -13.67
N ASP A 288 18.12 15.50 -14.77
CA ASP A 288 18.72 15.51 -16.10
C ASP A 288 19.31 16.90 -16.40
N GLY A 289 20.61 17.03 -16.65
CA GLY A 289 21.25 18.31 -16.97
C GLY A 289 22.62 18.44 -16.34
N ASN A 290 23.30 19.56 -16.56
CA ASN A 290 24.57 19.86 -15.91
C ASN A 290 24.31 20.75 -14.69
N ASP A 291 24.13 20.12 -13.55
CA ASP A 291 23.62 20.74 -12.35
C ASP A 291 24.71 21.27 -11.43
N ASN A 292 24.38 22.29 -10.67
CA ASN A 292 25.22 22.80 -9.59
C ASN A 292 24.48 22.72 -8.25
N LEU A 293 24.85 21.72 -7.46
CA LEU A 293 24.21 21.38 -6.19
C LEU A 293 25.10 21.79 -5.02
N GLN A 294 24.55 22.56 -4.08
CA GLN A 294 25.23 22.96 -2.86
C GLN A 294 24.38 22.68 -1.62
N GLY A 295 24.89 21.76 -0.79
CA GLY A 295 24.40 21.45 0.54
C GLY A 295 24.72 22.53 1.58
N GLY A 296 24.23 22.30 2.79
CA GLY A 296 24.27 23.23 3.90
C GLY A 296 25.33 22.87 4.96
N LYS A 297 24.86 22.85 6.20
CA LYS A 297 25.59 22.34 7.39
C LYS A 297 24.97 21.05 7.93
N GLY A 298 24.00 20.49 7.20
CA GLY A 298 23.31 19.27 7.57
C GLY A 298 24.17 18.05 7.26
N ASN A 299 23.63 16.86 7.44
CA ASN A 299 24.20 15.70 6.76
C ASN A 299 23.31 15.48 5.54
N ASP A 300 23.82 15.83 4.38
CA ASP A 300 23.03 16.01 3.18
C ASP A 300 23.23 14.82 2.22
N VAL A 301 22.25 14.57 1.37
CA VAL A 301 22.31 13.64 0.23
C VAL A 301 22.20 14.47 -1.03
N LEU A 302 23.24 14.44 -1.87
CA LEU A 302 23.29 15.12 -3.16
C LEU A 302 23.40 14.06 -4.26
N ARG A 303 22.48 14.09 -5.22
CA ARG A 303 22.51 13.31 -6.46
C ARG A 303 22.62 14.28 -7.63
N GLY A 304 23.68 14.18 -8.43
CA GLY A 304 23.82 14.94 -9.67
C GLY A 304 22.77 14.47 -10.66
N GLY A 305 22.87 13.22 -11.06
CA GLY A 305 21.93 12.59 -11.97
C GLY A 305 22.59 12.36 -13.32
N ALA A 306 22.02 12.89 -14.39
CA ALA A 306 22.54 12.72 -15.73
C ALA A 306 23.11 14.04 -16.29
N GLY A 307 24.43 14.12 -16.45
CA GLY A 307 25.13 15.27 -17.04
C GLY A 307 26.45 15.53 -16.33
N ASP A 308 27.15 16.59 -16.71
CA ASP A 308 28.41 16.98 -16.06
C ASP A 308 28.11 17.86 -14.84
N ASP A 309 27.96 17.25 -13.67
CA ASP A 309 27.46 17.93 -12.47
C ASP A 309 28.56 18.50 -11.59
N HIS A 310 28.17 19.44 -10.73
CA HIS A 310 29.01 20.00 -9.68
C HIS A 310 28.32 19.93 -8.33
N LEU A 311 28.80 19.02 -7.49
CA LEU A 311 28.25 18.74 -6.17
C LEU A 311 29.18 19.27 -5.09
N ASN A 312 28.62 20.01 -4.13
CA ASN A 312 29.31 20.46 -2.93
C ASN A 312 28.48 20.15 -1.68
N GLY A 313 28.93 19.18 -0.88
CA GLY A 313 28.21 18.71 0.32
C GLY A 313 28.06 19.80 1.38
N GLY A 314 29.03 20.70 1.48
CA GLY A 314 29.06 21.73 2.51
C GLY A 314 29.73 21.21 3.78
N GLN A 315 29.17 21.51 4.95
CA GLN A 315 29.66 20.90 6.20
C GLN A 315 28.70 19.79 6.58
N GLY A 316 29.21 18.64 7.01
CA GLY A 316 28.32 17.52 7.27
C GLY A 316 29.05 16.21 7.14
N ALA A 317 28.38 15.11 7.46
CA ALA A 317 28.77 13.82 6.92
C ALA A 317 27.82 13.53 5.77
N ASP A 318 28.23 13.91 4.56
CA ASP A 318 27.36 13.96 3.40
C ASP A 318 27.47 12.69 2.56
N ILE A 319 26.44 12.41 1.76
CA ILE A 319 26.46 11.43 0.67
C ILE A 319 26.36 12.20 -0.64
N LEU A 320 27.34 12.01 -1.53
CA LEU A 320 27.38 12.65 -2.83
C LEU A 320 27.52 11.58 -3.90
N ILE A 321 26.59 11.57 -4.86
CA ILE A 321 26.57 10.65 -5.99
C ILE A 321 26.58 11.50 -7.25
N GLY A 322 27.65 11.40 -8.05
CA GLY A 322 27.76 12.12 -9.32
C GLY A 322 26.67 11.68 -10.28
N GLY A 323 26.69 10.41 -10.65
CA GLY A 323 25.69 9.80 -11.51
C GLY A 323 26.34 9.43 -12.84
N THR A 324 25.80 9.91 -13.96
CA THR A 324 26.43 9.72 -15.28
C THR A 324 26.93 11.03 -15.81
N GLY A 325 28.16 11.07 -16.32
CA GLY A 325 28.78 12.28 -16.88
C GLY A 325 30.08 12.62 -16.18
N GLY A 326 30.75 13.70 -16.61
CA GLY A 326 32.04 14.12 -16.05
C GLY A 326 31.87 15.04 -14.84
N ASP A 327 31.77 14.46 -13.66
CA ASP A 327 31.34 15.14 -12.44
C ASP A 327 32.47 15.79 -11.65
N ARG A 328 32.09 16.82 -10.89
CA ARG A 328 32.95 17.47 -9.89
C ARG A 328 32.32 17.33 -8.52
N ILE A 329 32.92 16.50 -7.69
CA ILE A 329 32.39 16.19 -6.36
C ILE A 329 33.32 16.78 -5.29
N LEU A 330 32.79 17.70 -4.48
CA LEU A 330 33.46 18.30 -3.34
C LEU A 330 32.72 17.93 -2.04
N GLY A 331 33.28 17.00 -1.26
CA GLY A 331 32.67 16.59 0.01
C GLY A 331 32.58 17.73 1.03
N GLY A 332 33.61 18.58 1.10
CA GLY A 332 33.67 19.65 2.09
C GLY A 332 34.03 19.13 3.50
N PRO A 333 33.92 19.95 4.56
CA PRO A 333 34.30 19.52 5.90
C PRO A 333 33.38 18.44 6.50
N GLY A 334 33.95 17.25 6.66
CA GLY A 334 33.40 16.19 7.50
C GLY A 334 33.83 14.82 7.02
N ASN A 335 33.05 13.79 7.31
CA ASN A 335 33.32 12.45 6.77
C ASN A 335 32.28 12.18 5.70
N ASP A 336 32.68 12.28 4.45
CA ASP A 336 31.75 12.23 3.32
C ASP A 336 31.87 10.89 2.61
N LEU A 337 30.75 10.39 2.11
CA LEU A 337 30.66 9.24 1.24
C LEU A 337 30.44 9.74 -0.18
N MET A 338 31.41 9.53 -1.06
CA MET A 338 31.37 10.03 -2.44
C MET A 338 31.39 8.86 -3.42
N VAL A 339 30.48 8.89 -4.38
CA VAL A 339 30.39 7.95 -5.50
C VAL A 339 30.53 8.76 -6.78
N ALA A 340 31.52 8.41 -7.59
CA ALA A 340 31.81 9.09 -8.86
C ALA A 340 30.70 8.79 -9.88
N GLY A 341 30.46 7.50 -10.17
CA GLY A 341 29.38 7.05 -11.04
C GLY A 341 28.02 6.86 -10.37
N THR A 342 27.29 5.82 -10.82
CA THR A 342 25.91 5.55 -10.41
C THR A 342 25.79 4.51 -9.30
N THR A 343 24.63 4.47 -8.64
CA THR A 343 24.27 3.38 -7.74
C THR A 343 22.92 2.77 -8.09
N THR A 344 22.70 1.52 -7.70
CA THR A 344 21.36 0.91 -7.78
C THR A 344 20.33 1.58 -6.86
N PHE A 345 20.76 2.52 -6.02
CA PHE A 345 19.93 3.25 -5.06
C PHE A 345 19.62 4.68 -5.49
N ASP A 346 20.10 5.14 -6.66
CA ASP A 346 19.93 6.54 -7.09
C ASP A 346 18.46 6.97 -7.12
N THR A 347 17.55 6.03 -7.38
CA THR A 347 16.09 6.24 -7.38
C THR A 347 15.38 5.69 -6.15
N ASP A 348 16.11 5.17 -5.15
CA ASP A 348 15.57 4.58 -3.92
C ASP A 348 15.88 5.46 -2.70
N ASP A 349 14.97 6.39 -2.44
CA ASP A 349 15.09 7.30 -1.29
C ASP A 349 15.05 6.56 0.06
N ALA A 350 14.42 5.38 0.15
CA ALA A 350 14.41 4.63 1.41
C ALA A 350 15.79 4.00 1.67
N ALA A 351 16.43 3.46 0.64
CA ALA A 351 17.77 2.91 0.72
C ALA A 351 18.83 4.00 0.97
N LEU A 352 18.76 5.12 0.25
CA LEU A 352 19.68 6.24 0.46
C LEU A 352 19.53 6.86 1.87
N ASN A 353 18.30 6.99 2.38
CA ASN A 353 18.09 7.38 3.78
C ASN A 353 18.71 6.36 4.74
N SER A 354 18.59 5.06 4.45
CA SER A 354 19.21 4.00 5.25
C SER A 354 20.75 4.09 5.24
N ILE A 355 21.36 4.36 4.08
CA ILE A 355 22.81 4.61 3.96
C ILE A 355 23.18 5.83 4.81
N LEU A 356 22.43 6.94 4.72
CA LEU A 356 22.68 8.14 5.51
C LEU A 356 22.62 7.88 7.01
N GLN A 357 21.62 7.13 7.50
CA GLN A 357 21.52 6.79 8.92
C GLN A 357 22.71 5.94 9.40
N LEU A 358 23.16 4.97 8.59
CA LEU A 358 24.36 4.18 8.91
C LEU A 358 25.63 5.04 8.90
N TRP A 359 25.75 5.92 7.91
CA TRP A 359 26.92 6.77 7.70
C TRP A 359 27.06 7.87 8.76
N THR A 360 25.95 8.43 9.20
CA THR A 360 25.89 9.53 10.18
C THR A 360 25.70 9.02 11.61
N GLY A 361 25.50 7.71 11.78
CA GLY A 361 25.39 7.04 13.06
C GLY A 361 26.63 7.20 13.95
N GLY A 362 26.50 6.77 15.20
CA GLY A 362 27.61 6.78 16.15
C GLY A 362 28.71 5.74 15.83
N GLY A 363 29.86 5.86 16.49
CA GLY A 363 30.97 4.91 16.37
C GLY A 363 32.15 5.42 15.54
N SER A 364 33.09 4.52 15.24
CA SER A 364 34.26 4.86 14.43
C SER A 364 33.91 4.91 12.95
N LEU A 365 34.69 5.64 12.14
CA LEU A 365 34.56 5.60 10.68
C LEU A 365 34.59 4.16 10.14
N ALA A 366 35.51 3.32 10.63
CA ALA A 366 35.61 1.92 10.22
C ALA A 366 34.32 1.14 10.51
N SER A 367 33.72 1.33 11.68
CA SER A 367 32.46 0.68 12.06
C SER A 367 31.30 1.07 11.15
N ARG A 368 31.23 2.35 10.74
CA ARG A 368 30.19 2.85 9.84
C ARG A 368 30.37 2.33 8.42
N VAL A 369 31.61 2.27 7.94
CA VAL A 369 31.97 1.64 6.66
C VAL A 369 31.59 0.15 6.65
N ASP A 370 31.91 -0.59 7.72
CA ASP A 370 31.56 -2.01 7.83
C ASP A 370 30.04 -2.21 7.87
N ALA A 371 29.32 -1.33 8.57
CA ALA A 371 27.85 -1.36 8.63
C ALA A 371 27.22 -1.12 7.26
N ILE A 372 27.73 -0.17 6.47
CA ILE A 372 27.29 0.03 5.08
C ILE A 372 27.54 -1.24 4.28
N ARG A 373 28.77 -1.76 4.25
CA ARG A 373 29.12 -2.93 3.41
C ARG A 373 28.33 -4.21 3.73
N THR A 374 27.92 -4.38 4.97
CA THR A 374 27.25 -5.61 5.44
C THR A 374 25.74 -5.45 5.58
N SER A 375 25.20 -4.26 5.35
CA SER A 375 23.76 -4.01 5.42
C SER A 375 23.00 -4.82 4.37
N THR A 376 21.83 -5.35 4.74
CA THR A 376 20.96 -6.05 3.79
C THR A 376 20.13 -5.10 2.93
N THR A 377 20.03 -3.81 3.27
CA THR A 377 19.20 -2.81 2.59
C THR A 377 19.99 -1.60 2.08
N ALA A 378 21.27 -1.49 2.43
CA ALA A 378 22.09 -0.30 2.19
C ALA A 378 23.55 -0.67 1.84
N ALA A 379 23.78 -1.90 1.33
CA ALA A 379 25.11 -2.36 0.96
C ALA A 379 25.64 -1.69 -0.30
N LEU A 380 26.75 -0.96 -0.15
CA LEU A 380 27.55 -0.44 -1.25
C LEU A 380 28.72 -1.36 -1.54
N THR A 381 28.72 -1.94 -2.75
CA THR A 381 29.76 -2.83 -3.29
C THR A 381 30.16 -2.38 -4.69
N ALA A 382 31.45 -2.12 -4.92
CA ALA A 382 31.97 -1.75 -6.24
C ALA A 382 32.60 -2.93 -7.01
N THR A 383 32.77 -4.09 -6.35
CA THR A 383 33.38 -5.28 -6.95
C THR A 383 32.62 -6.54 -6.58
N GLY A 384 32.62 -7.54 -7.46
CA GLY A 384 31.97 -8.84 -7.23
C GLY A 384 31.01 -9.21 -8.35
N SER A 385 30.25 -10.30 -8.18
CA SER A 385 29.27 -10.75 -9.17
C SER A 385 28.00 -9.90 -9.22
N SER A 386 27.80 -9.01 -8.25
CA SER A 386 26.61 -8.15 -8.14
C SER A 386 27.01 -6.84 -7.44
N PRO A 387 27.73 -5.93 -8.12
CA PRO A 387 28.04 -4.61 -7.57
C PRO A 387 26.76 -3.75 -7.48
N THR A 388 26.68 -2.91 -6.45
CA THR A 388 25.63 -1.89 -6.28
C THR A 388 26.12 -0.48 -6.62
N VAL A 389 27.43 -0.29 -6.73
CA VAL A 389 28.07 0.92 -7.26
C VAL A 389 28.66 0.59 -8.62
N VAL A 390 28.38 1.40 -9.63
CA VAL A 390 28.73 1.14 -11.02
C VAL A 390 29.48 2.35 -11.58
N ASP A 391 30.67 2.09 -12.11
CA ASP A 391 31.42 3.06 -12.92
C ASP A 391 30.62 3.42 -14.18
N ASP A 392 30.44 4.70 -14.43
CA ASP A 392 29.68 5.21 -15.56
C ASP A 392 30.55 5.34 -16.83
N GLY A 393 31.87 5.19 -16.70
CA GLY A 393 32.83 5.29 -17.79
C GLY A 393 33.15 6.73 -18.19
N SER A 394 32.82 7.72 -17.36
CA SER A 394 33.18 9.15 -17.50
C SER A 394 34.26 9.54 -16.49
N ALA A 395 35.03 10.59 -16.79
CA ALA A 395 36.17 10.96 -15.95
C ALA A 395 35.78 12.01 -14.92
N ASP A 396 35.83 11.62 -13.64
CA ASP A 396 35.38 12.47 -12.55
C ASP A 396 36.51 13.15 -11.78
N LEU A 397 36.18 14.27 -11.14
CA LEU A 397 37.04 14.98 -10.21
C LEU A 397 36.46 14.98 -8.81
N ILE A 398 37.02 14.14 -7.94
CA ILE A 398 36.59 14.01 -6.56
C ILE A 398 37.61 14.69 -5.64
N THR A 399 37.12 15.59 -4.80
CA THR A 399 37.92 16.28 -3.79
C THR A 399 37.23 16.15 -2.44
N GLY A 400 37.82 15.39 -1.51
CA GLY A 400 37.38 15.46 -0.12
C GLY A 400 38.24 16.43 0.70
N ALA A 401 37.75 16.77 1.89
CA ALA A 401 38.51 17.57 2.83
C ALA A 401 39.39 16.72 3.76
N ALA A 402 40.06 17.36 4.72
CA ALA A 402 40.95 16.71 5.69
C ALA A 402 40.27 15.70 6.66
N GLY A 403 38.98 15.39 6.45
CA GLY A 403 38.22 14.35 7.15
C GLY A 403 38.36 12.98 6.51
N GLY A 404 37.82 11.95 7.16
CA GLY A 404 37.90 10.57 6.69
C GLY A 404 36.84 10.29 5.63
N ALA A 405 36.91 11.02 4.52
CA ALA A 405 36.06 10.77 3.36
C ALA A 405 36.32 9.38 2.78
N TRP A 406 35.27 8.75 2.28
CA TRP A 406 35.29 7.43 1.66
C TRP A 406 34.74 7.55 0.24
N VAL A 407 35.51 7.05 -0.72
CA VAL A 407 35.24 7.25 -2.16
C VAL A 407 35.12 5.92 -2.87
N PHE A 408 34.15 5.86 -3.78
CA PHE A 408 34.03 4.88 -4.85
C PHE A 408 34.27 5.59 -6.19
N ALA A 409 35.34 5.22 -6.88
CA ALA A 409 35.78 5.82 -8.15
C ALA A 409 36.68 4.83 -8.91
N ASP A 410 36.68 4.85 -10.24
CA ASP A 410 37.62 4.08 -11.05
C ASP A 410 38.99 4.77 -11.06
N PRO A 411 40.07 4.16 -10.56
CA PRO A 411 41.39 4.79 -10.45
C PRO A 411 42.08 5.06 -11.79
N THR A 412 41.64 4.41 -12.86
CA THR A 412 42.21 4.51 -14.21
C THR A 412 41.63 5.70 -14.97
N GLN A 413 40.48 6.17 -14.52
CA GLN A 413 39.68 7.20 -15.15
C GLN A 413 39.54 8.45 -14.24
N ASP A 414 39.20 8.23 -12.98
CA ASP A 414 38.85 9.29 -12.05
C ASP A 414 40.04 9.86 -11.31
N LYS A 415 39.91 11.14 -10.99
CA LYS A 415 40.90 11.86 -10.22
C LYS A 415 40.39 12.18 -8.83
N VAL A 416 40.91 11.42 -7.86
CA VAL A 416 40.66 11.65 -6.43
C VAL A 416 41.79 12.48 -5.81
N THR A 417 41.44 13.59 -5.15
CA THR A 417 42.38 14.45 -4.39
C THR A 417 41.87 14.74 -2.98
N GLY A 418 42.78 15.11 -2.07
CA GLY A 418 42.43 15.51 -0.70
C GLY A 418 42.05 14.37 0.27
N ASN A 419 41.92 13.13 -0.22
CA ASN A 419 41.40 12.00 0.55
C ASN A 419 42.48 11.11 1.20
N LYS A 420 42.14 10.56 2.38
CA LYS A 420 42.98 9.58 3.11
C LYS A 420 42.59 8.13 2.87
N HIS A 421 41.36 7.85 2.46
CA HIS A 421 40.83 6.49 2.27
C HIS A 421 40.04 6.40 0.96
N SER A 422 40.61 5.75 -0.05
CA SER A 422 39.94 5.44 -1.31
C SER A 422 39.71 3.94 -1.36
N LEU A 423 38.51 3.47 -1.71
CA LEU A 423 38.41 2.16 -2.34
C LEU A 423 38.52 2.37 -3.84
N ILE A 424 39.45 1.64 -4.40
CA ILE A 424 39.80 1.56 -5.81
C ILE A 424 39.38 0.18 -6.28
#